data_AF-A0A6J4G140-F1
#
_entry.id   AF-A0A6J4G140-F1
#
_cell.length_a   1.000
_cell.length_b   1.000
_cell.length_c   1.000
_cell.angle_alpha   90.00
_cell.angle_beta   90.00
_cell.angle_gamma   90.00
#
_symmetry.space_group_name_H-M   'P 1'
#
loop_
_entity.id
_entity.type
_entity.pdbx_description
1 polymer ?
#
loop_
_entity_poly.entity_id
_entity_poly.type
_entity_poly.pdbx_seq_one_letter_code
_entity_poly.pdbx_strand_id
1 'polypeptide(L)'
;MTTLGDLLKFELNASYTRETVTLKAGTSYPLGSVLGRITASGEFRLSSAAEVVGDEGAEVAIAVLLEVVDAMDAAVTGLVAARGPVIVADAALAFDASIDQPAERTAKITQLSALGLVARTTV
;
A
#
# COMPACT_ATOMS: atom_id res chain seq x y z
N MET A 1 -16.26 -9.67 2.34
CA MET A 1 -14.89 -9.87 1.82
C MET A 1 -14.68 -8.80 0.77
N THR A 2 -13.70 -7.91 0.97
CA THR A 2 -13.37 -6.86 0.00
C THR A 2 -12.79 -7.49 -1.26
N THR A 3 -13.29 -7.09 -2.42
CA THR A 3 -12.83 -7.55 -3.72
C THR A 3 -11.91 -6.50 -4.37
N LEU A 4 -11.19 -6.89 -5.42
CA LEU A 4 -10.41 -5.92 -6.20
C LEU A 4 -11.30 -4.81 -6.79
N GLY A 5 -12.56 -5.09 -7.14
CA GLY A 5 -13.50 -4.08 -7.64
C GLY A 5 -13.98 -3.10 -6.57
N ASP A 6 -13.97 -3.49 -5.30
CA ASP A 6 -14.25 -2.59 -4.18
C ASP A 6 -13.12 -1.57 -3.99
N LEU A 7 -11.88 -1.98 -4.23
CA LEU A 7 -10.68 -1.15 -4.13
C LEU A 7 -10.37 -0.36 -5.40
N LEU A 8 -10.09 -1.04 -6.52
CA LEU A 8 -9.55 -0.46 -7.74
C LEU A 8 -10.68 0.05 -8.63
N LYS A 9 -10.75 1.37 -8.80
CA LYS A 9 -11.81 2.04 -9.57
C LYS A 9 -11.36 2.44 -10.96
N PHE A 10 -10.07 2.67 -11.13
CA PHE A 10 -9.45 2.96 -12.42
C PHE A 10 -7.96 2.63 -12.37
N GLU A 11 -7.43 2.12 -13.47
CA GLU A 11 -6.01 2.17 -13.78
C GLU A 11 -5.85 2.38 -15.29
N LEU A 12 -4.84 3.15 -15.69
CA LEU A 12 -4.60 3.40 -17.11
C LEU A 12 -4.23 2.13 -17.88
N ASN A 13 -3.31 1.35 -17.33
CA ASN A 13 -2.85 0.10 -17.93
C ASN A 13 -2.12 -0.75 -16.87
N ALA A 14 -2.62 -1.95 -16.60
CA ALA A 14 -2.07 -2.85 -15.60
C ALA A 14 -0.58 -3.21 -15.81
N SER A 15 -0.12 -3.32 -17.06
CA SER A 15 1.29 -3.62 -17.37
C SER A 15 2.24 -2.44 -17.07
N TYR A 16 1.70 -1.24 -16.88
CA TYR A 16 2.47 -0.05 -16.52
C TYR A 16 2.34 0.31 -15.05
N THR A 17 1.11 0.24 -14.52
CA THR A 17 0.77 0.71 -13.16
C THR A 17 1.15 -0.30 -12.07
N ARG A 18 1.19 -1.59 -12.41
CA ARG A 18 1.41 -2.66 -11.44
C ARG A 18 2.84 -3.16 -11.41
N GLU A 19 3.27 -3.61 -10.24
CA GLU A 19 4.59 -4.17 -10.00
C GLU A 19 4.50 -5.34 -9.02
N THR A 20 5.35 -6.35 -9.22
CA THR A 20 5.53 -7.42 -8.23
C THR A 20 6.63 -7.01 -7.27
N VAL A 21 6.32 -7.02 -5.98
CA VAL A 21 7.24 -6.64 -4.91
C VAL A 21 7.36 -7.76 -3.89
N THR A 22 8.44 -7.76 -3.11
CA THR A 22 8.61 -8.67 -1.96
C THR A 22 8.04 -8.00 -0.71
N LEU A 23 7.09 -8.65 -0.05
CA LEU A 23 6.52 -8.23 1.22
C LEU A 23 7.33 -8.83 2.38
N LYS A 24 7.64 -8.00 3.39
CA LYS A 24 8.36 -8.42 4.59
C LYS A 24 7.54 -9.43 5.40
N ALA A 25 8.23 -10.43 5.93
CA ALA A 25 7.63 -11.46 6.78
C ALA A 25 7.06 -10.93 8.11
N GLY A 26 6.17 -11.69 8.74
CA GLY A 26 5.64 -11.44 10.09
C GLY A 26 4.24 -10.84 10.14
N THR A 27 3.54 -10.76 9.01
CA THR A 27 2.12 -10.34 8.98
C THR A 27 1.39 -10.84 7.75
N SER A 28 0.06 -10.87 7.83
CA SER A 28 -0.81 -11.04 6.66
C SER A 28 -1.25 -9.65 6.17
N TYR A 29 -1.05 -9.38 4.89
CA TYR A 29 -1.40 -8.13 4.25
C TYR A 29 -2.78 -8.23 3.60
N PRO A 30 -3.79 -7.46 4.07
CA PRO A 30 -5.08 -7.42 3.40
C PRO A 30 -4.98 -6.70 2.05
N LEU A 31 -5.91 -7.00 1.15
CA LEU A 31 -6.14 -6.22 -0.06
C LEU A 31 -6.34 -4.74 0.30
N GLY A 32 -5.69 -3.84 -0.44
CA GLY A 32 -5.72 -2.40 -0.16
C GLY A 32 -4.67 -1.92 0.84
N SER A 33 -3.77 -2.80 1.30
CA SER A 33 -2.65 -2.40 2.17
C SER A 33 -1.86 -1.25 1.58
N VAL A 34 -1.69 -0.18 2.36
CA VAL A 34 -0.86 0.98 2.03
C VAL A 34 0.58 0.67 2.47
N LEU A 35 1.46 0.53 1.48
CA LEU A 35 2.80 0.01 1.69
C LEU A 35 3.87 1.08 1.51
N GLY A 36 4.92 0.98 2.32
CA GLY A 36 6.20 1.64 2.10
C GLY A 36 7.30 0.61 1.86
N ARG A 37 8.45 1.08 1.39
CA ARG A 37 9.61 0.23 1.07
C ARG A 37 10.74 0.48 2.04
N ILE A 38 11.23 -0.60 2.63
CA ILE A 38 12.41 -0.59 3.48
C ILE A 38 13.62 -0.33 2.58
N THR A 39 14.40 0.70 2.91
CA THR A 39 15.53 1.13 2.08
C THR A 39 16.63 0.09 2.03
N ALA A 40 16.92 -0.56 3.16
CA ALA A 40 18.02 -1.51 3.28
C ALA A 40 17.76 -2.83 2.55
N SER A 41 16.57 -3.43 2.71
CA SER A 41 16.24 -4.74 2.10
C SER A 41 15.52 -4.61 0.76
N GLY A 42 14.86 -3.49 0.51
CA GLY A 42 13.95 -3.31 -0.63
C GLY A 42 12.60 -4.01 -0.46
N GLU A 43 12.35 -4.69 0.66
CA GLU A 43 11.06 -5.29 0.99
C GLU A 43 10.02 -4.23 1.35
N PHE A 44 8.75 -4.60 1.18
CA PHE A 44 7.61 -3.74 1.44
C PHE A 44 6.90 -4.19 2.71
N ARG A 45 6.43 -3.22 3.50
CA ARG A 45 5.59 -3.45 4.68
C ARG A 45 4.51 -2.38 4.77
N LEU A 46 3.56 -2.54 5.68
CA LEU A 46 2.58 -1.50 5.98
C LEU A 46 3.32 -0.21 6.38
N SER A 47 2.88 0.90 5.78
CA SER A 47 3.52 2.19 5.97
C SER A 47 3.09 2.82 7.30
N SER A 48 4.00 2.84 8.26
CA SER A 48 3.79 3.33 9.64
C SER A 48 3.75 4.86 9.74
N ALA A 49 3.15 5.41 10.80
CA ALA A 49 3.06 6.86 11.02
C ALA A 49 4.43 7.54 11.13
N ALA A 50 5.40 6.84 11.70
CA ALA A 50 6.78 7.26 11.86
C ALA A 50 7.74 6.14 11.44
N GLU A 51 9.01 6.50 11.30
CA GLU A 51 10.10 5.55 11.04
C GLU A 51 10.14 4.46 12.13
N VAL A 52 10.38 3.22 11.69
CA VAL A 52 10.59 2.07 12.58
C VAL A 52 12.04 1.63 12.41
N VAL A 53 12.76 1.52 13.54
CA VAL A 53 14.18 1.12 13.54
C VAL A 53 14.35 -0.24 12.86
N GLY A 54 15.23 -0.29 11.86
CA GLY A 54 15.49 -1.46 11.01
C GLY A 54 14.60 -1.56 9.77
N ASP A 55 13.59 -0.70 9.63
CA ASP A 55 12.64 -0.64 8.52
C ASP A 55 12.61 0.76 7.85
N GLU A 56 13.71 1.51 7.92
CA GLU A 56 13.78 2.90 7.50
C GLU A 56 13.38 3.11 6.03
N GLY A 57 12.54 4.11 5.77
CA GLY A 57 11.93 4.43 4.48
C GLY A 57 10.53 3.83 4.29
N ALA A 58 10.15 2.81 5.07
CA ALA A 58 8.82 2.22 4.98
C ALA A 58 7.71 3.14 5.52
N GLU A 59 8.04 4.15 6.30
CA GLU A 59 7.12 5.20 6.75
C GLU A 59 6.65 6.14 5.62
N VAL A 60 7.15 5.99 4.39
CA VAL A 60 6.63 6.69 3.22
C VAL A 60 5.75 5.74 2.41
N ALA A 61 4.47 6.07 2.25
CA ALA A 61 3.55 5.28 1.44
C ALA A 61 3.86 5.47 -0.06
N ILE A 62 4.19 4.37 -0.73
CA ILE A 62 4.54 4.37 -2.16
C ILE A 62 3.76 3.37 -3.00
N ALA A 63 2.95 2.50 -2.40
CA ALA A 63 2.22 1.47 -3.12
C ALA A 63 0.92 1.05 -2.43
N VAL A 64 0.02 0.44 -3.19
CA VAL A 64 -1.21 -0.19 -2.68
C VAL A 64 -1.28 -1.64 -3.13
N LEU A 65 -1.44 -2.59 -2.20
CA LEU A 65 -1.53 -4.01 -2.50
C LEU A 65 -2.88 -4.36 -3.18
N LEU A 66 -2.82 -5.12 -4.26
CA LEU A 66 -3.96 -5.47 -5.12
C LEU A 66 -4.52 -6.87 -4.88
N GLU A 67 -4.01 -7.57 -3.88
CA GLU A 67 -4.43 -8.91 -3.48
C GLU A 67 -4.26 -9.11 -1.96
N VAL A 68 -4.80 -10.21 -1.42
CA VAL A 68 -4.52 -10.62 -0.04
C VAL A 68 -3.27 -11.49 -0.08
N VAL A 69 -2.26 -11.17 0.73
CA VAL A 69 -1.04 -11.97 0.84
C VAL A 69 -0.78 -12.33 2.29
N ASP A 70 -0.65 -13.62 2.57
CA ASP A 70 -0.17 -14.09 3.87
C ASP A 70 1.35 -14.22 3.83
N ALA A 71 2.05 -13.37 4.60
CA ALA A 71 3.49 -13.37 4.74
C ALA A 71 3.89 -13.56 6.21
N MET A 72 3.09 -14.30 7.00
CA MET A 72 3.40 -14.55 8.41
C MET A 72 4.75 -15.27 8.59
N ASP A 73 4.99 -16.35 7.83
CA ASP A 73 6.13 -17.24 8.06
C ASP A 73 7.40 -16.85 7.28
N ALA A 74 7.24 -16.15 6.16
CA ALA A 74 8.35 -15.79 5.28
C ALA A 74 7.99 -14.56 4.44
N ALA A 75 9.00 -13.96 3.81
CA ALA A 75 8.77 -12.92 2.81
C ALA A 75 8.09 -13.53 1.59
N VAL A 76 7.06 -12.87 1.07
CA VAL A 76 6.22 -13.37 -0.03
C VAL A 76 6.05 -12.29 -1.09
N THR A 77 6.00 -12.69 -2.36
CA THR A 77 5.72 -11.75 -3.45
C THR A 77 4.26 -11.32 -3.45
N GLY A 78 3.99 -10.04 -3.69
CA GLY A 78 2.65 -9.50 -3.89
C GLY A 78 2.59 -8.53 -5.07
N LEU A 79 1.41 -8.41 -5.67
CA LEU A 79 1.12 -7.47 -6.74
C LEU A 79 0.59 -6.15 -6.18
N VAL A 80 1.27 -5.05 -6.50
CA VAL A 80 0.89 -3.70 -6.06
C VAL A 80 0.54 -2.79 -7.23
N ALA A 81 -0.27 -1.77 -6.98
CA ALA A 81 -0.24 -0.54 -7.76
C ALA A 81 0.92 0.31 -7.26
N ALA A 82 1.93 0.53 -8.10
CA ALA A 82 3.16 1.25 -7.77
C ALA A 82 3.23 2.64 -8.41
N ARG A 83 2.46 2.87 -9.48
CA ARG A 83 2.48 4.14 -10.22
C ARG A 83 1.17 4.40 -10.96
N GLY A 84 0.85 5.67 -11.11
CA GLY A 84 -0.38 6.15 -11.72
C GLY A 84 -0.32 6.40 -13.22
N PRO A 85 -1.47 6.78 -13.81
CA PRO A 85 -2.69 7.17 -13.10
C PRO A 85 -3.56 5.96 -12.68
N VAL A 86 -3.88 5.91 -11.39
CA VAL A 86 -4.71 4.90 -10.72
C VAL A 86 -5.68 5.61 -9.78
N ILE A 87 -6.92 5.14 -9.70
CA ILE A 87 -7.90 5.59 -8.69
C ILE A 87 -8.29 4.39 -7.83
N VAL A 88 -8.19 4.57 -6.52
CA VAL A 88 -8.62 3.60 -5.51
C VAL A 88 -9.75 4.18 -4.64
N ALA A 89 -10.62 3.32 -4.12
CA ALA A 89 -11.60 3.69 -3.12
C ALA A 89 -10.92 3.92 -1.79
N ASP A 90 -11.11 5.10 -1.24
CA ASP A 90 -10.51 5.52 0.03
C ASP A 90 -10.93 4.60 1.19
N ALA A 91 -12.20 4.16 1.21
CA ALA A 91 -12.74 3.28 2.23
C ALA A 91 -12.19 1.84 2.17
N ALA A 92 -11.54 1.45 1.07
CA ALA A 92 -10.96 0.12 0.89
C ALA A 92 -9.45 0.08 1.20
N LEU A 93 -8.84 1.21 1.55
CA LEU A 93 -7.44 1.26 1.96
C LEU A 93 -7.26 0.72 3.38
N ALA A 94 -6.29 -0.16 3.53
CA ALA A 94 -5.87 -0.72 4.83
C ALA A 94 -4.54 -0.08 5.25
N PHE A 95 -4.53 0.55 6.42
CA PHE A 95 -3.36 1.26 6.94
C PHE A 95 -2.67 0.45 8.04
N ASP A 96 -1.40 0.77 8.28
CA ASP A 96 -0.69 0.32 9.48
C ASP A 96 -1.46 0.74 10.74
N ALA A 97 -1.41 -0.08 11.80
CA ALA A 97 -2.12 0.20 13.04
C ALA A 97 -1.68 1.51 13.73
N SER A 98 -0.49 2.02 13.42
CA SER A 98 0.00 3.32 13.89
C SER A 98 -0.68 4.52 13.22
N ILE A 99 -1.42 4.34 12.12
CA ILE A 99 -2.17 5.41 11.45
C ILE A 99 -3.53 5.55 12.13
N ASP A 100 -3.54 6.20 13.29
CA ASP A 100 -4.73 6.36 14.13
C ASP A 100 -5.27 7.80 14.17
N GLN A 101 -4.52 8.77 13.63
CA GLN A 101 -4.96 10.15 13.50
C GLN A 101 -5.42 10.51 12.07
N PRO A 102 -6.44 11.39 11.92
CA PRO A 102 -6.86 11.89 10.61
C PRO A 102 -5.74 12.54 9.80
N ALA A 103 -4.80 13.22 10.48
CA ALA A 103 -3.67 13.88 9.85
C ALA A 103 -2.68 12.88 9.23
N GLU A 104 -2.43 11.76 9.89
CA GLU A 104 -1.55 10.70 9.41
C GLU A 104 -2.14 10.03 8.17
N ARG A 105 -3.44 9.71 8.21
CA ARG A 105 -4.16 9.17 7.06
C ARG A 105 -4.09 10.11 5.85
N THR A 106 -4.29 11.41 6.09
CA THR A 106 -4.16 12.44 5.04
C THR A 106 -2.76 12.50 4.46
N ALA A 107 -1.72 12.36 5.31
CA ALA A 107 -0.34 12.32 4.86
C ALA A 107 -0.08 11.11 3.93
N LYS A 108 -0.54 9.91 4.29
CA LYS A 108 -0.42 8.70 3.45
C LYS A 108 -1.11 8.86 2.10
N ILE A 109 -2.32 9.39 2.08
CA ILE A 109 -3.07 9.65 0.84
C ILE A 109 -2.34 10.66 -0.06
N THR A 110 -1.72 11.67 0.55
CA THR A 110 -0.92 12.68 -0.17
C THR A 110 0.32 12.06 -0.80
N GLN A 111 1.03 11.19 -0.06
CA GLN A 111 2.19 10.45 -0.57
C GLN A 111 1.82 9.55 -1.76
N LEU A 112 0.73 8.78 -1.65
CA LEU A 112 0.21 7.96 -2.76
C LEU A 112 -0.17 8.82 -3.98
N SER A 113 -0.83 9.95 -3.74
CA SER A 113 -1.27 10.87 -4.81
C SER A 113 -0.09 11.45 -5.58
N ALA A 114 1.07 11.67 -4.94
CA ALA A 114 2.28 12.13 -5.60
C ALA A 114 2.83 11.12 -6.63
N LEU A 115 2.48 9.83 -6.51
CA LEU A 115 2.81 8.77 -7.46
C LEU A 115 1.69 8.51 -8.47
N GLY A 116 0.61 9.31 -8.43
CA GLY A 116 -0.58 9.15 -9.27
C GLY A 116 -1.52 8.04 -8.80
N LEU A 117 -1.40 7.58 -7.54
CA LEU A 117 -2.33 6.66 -6.90
C LEU A 117 -3.35 7.48 -6.08
N VAL A 118 -4.45 7.86 -6.71
CA VAL A 118 -5.41 8.81 -6.14
C VAL A 118 -6.51 8.09 -5.38
N ALA A 119 -6.57 8.29 -4.07
CA ALA A 119 -7.71 7.84 -3.25
C ALA A 119 -8.92 8.76 -3.45
N ARG A 120 -10.11 8.19 -3.62
CA ARG A 120 -11.36 8.95 -3.70
C ARG A 120 -12.41 8.38 -2.76
N THR A 121 -13.21 9.26 -2.18
CA THR A 121 -14.51 8.88 -1.62
C THR A 121 -15.41 8.47 -2.78
N THR A 122 -15.54 7.17 -2.97
CA THR A 122 -16.46 6.60 -3.96
C THR A 122 -17.69 6.08 -3.24
N VAL A 123 -18.86 6.54 -3.67
CA VAL A 123 -20.16 5.94 -3.35
C VAL A 123 -20.36 4.65 -4.12
#